data_AF-A0A371NT59-F1
#
_entry.id   AF-A0A371NT59-F1
#
_cell.length_a   1.000
_cell.length_b   1.000
_cell.length_c   1.000
_cell.angle_alpha   90.00
_cell.angle_beta   90.00
_cell.angle_gamma   90.00
#
_symmetry.space_group_name_H-M   'P 1'
#
loop_
_entity.id
_entity.type
_entity.pdbx_description
1 polymer ?
#
loop_
_entity_poly.entity_id
_entity_poly.type
_entity_poly.pdbx_seq_one_letter_code
_entity_poly.pdbx_strand_id
1 'polypeptide(L)'
;MTARVWSSSKRAEGRAYIDALVAAGFPRERMQVTEDETTVGNPVESLQFSVAWGDAECLVGQVGPSTGDPVTAVLPQLAEGRCLVGTTRPIDW
;
A
#
# COMPACT_ATOMS: atom_id res chain seq x y z
N MET A 1 -7.81 0.06 9.83
CA MET A 1 -6.35 -0.14 9.99
C MET A 1 -5.55 1.01 9.38
N THR A 2 -5.74 1.35 8.10
CA THR A 2 -5.03 2.43 7.41
C THR A 2 -5.04 3.76 8.16
N ALA A 3 -6.21 4.22 8.62
CA ALA A 3 -6.32 5.44 9.42
C ALA A 3 -5.49 5.42 10.72
N ARG A 4 -5.32 4.24 11.35
CA ARG A 4 -4.50 4.10 12.56
C ARG A 4 -3.01 4.21 12.26
N VAL A 5 -2.56 3.67 11.12
CA VAL A 5 -1.18 3.83 10.66
C VAL A 5 -0.93 5.29 10.27
N TRP A 6 -1.87 5.92 9.57
CA TRP A 6 -1.77 7.32 9.16
C TRP A 6 -1.69 8.31 10.33
N SER A 7 -2.36 8.01 11.45
CA SER A 7 -2.28 8.82 12.66
C SER A 7 -1.01 8.58 13.49
N SER A 8 -0.11 7.69 13.05
CA SER A 8 1.11 7.33 13.77
C SER A 8 2.35 8.04 13.23
N SER A 9 3.48 7.92 13.94
CA SER A 9 4.77 8.39 13.45
C SER A 9 5.27 7.63 12.21
N LYS A 10 4.75 6.43 11.95
CA LYS A 10 5.14 5.56 10.82
C LYS A 10 4.32 5.80 9.55
N ARG A 11 3.52 6.87 9.51
CA ARG A 11 2.56 7.14 8.43
C ARG A 11 3.16 7.26 7.03
N ALA A 12 4.46 7.56 6.95
CA ALA A 12 5.21 7.66 5.69
C ALA A 12 5.89 6.35 5.29
N GLU A 13 5.91 5.33 6.15
CA GLU A 13 6.58 4.05 5.89
C GLU A 13 5.61 3.09 5.19
N GLY A 14 5.89 2.70 3.95
CA GLY A 14 5.07 1.74 3.20
C GLY A 14 4.95 0.40 3.93
N ARG A 15 6.04 -0.02 4.58
CA ARG A 15 6.10 -1.21 5.44
C ARG A 15 5.03 -1.21 6.52
N ALA A 16 4.75 -0.08 7.16
CA ALA A 16 3.78 -0.02 8.26
C ALA A 16 2.35 -0.37 7.80
N TYR A 17 2.00 -0.06 6.56
CA TYR A 17 0.70 -0.43 5.97
C TYR A 17 0.63 -1.91 5.62
N ILE A 18 1.70 -2.46 5.05
CA ILE A 18 1.84 -3.88 4.75
C ILE A 18 1.78 -4.71 6.03
N ASP A 19 2.52 -4.33 7.07
CA ASP A 19 2.48 -5.01 8.38
C ASP A 19 1.09 -4.94 9.02
N ALA A 20 0.39 -3.82 8.88
CA ALA A 20 -0.99 -3.72 9.34
C ALA A 20 -1.95 -4.64 8.56
N LEU A 21 -1.71 -4.90 7.27
CA LEU A 21 -2.50 -5.84 6.47
C LEU A 21 -2.20 -7.28 6.91
N VAL A 22 -0.93 -7.61 7.12
CA VAL A 22 -0.51 -8.92 7.62
C VAL A 22 -1.13 -9.19 8.99
N ALA A 23 -1.10 -8.22 9.90
CA ALA A 23 -1.74 -8.32 11.21
C ALA A 23 -3.26 -8.49 11.14
N ALA A 24 -3.89 -8.05 10.03
CA ALA A 24 -5.30 -8.27 9.76
C ALA A 24 -5.61 -9.63 9.09
N GLY A 25 -4.59 -10.44 8.81
CA GLY A 25 -4.72 -11.80 8.25
C GLY A 25 -4.51 -11.91 6.75
N PHE A 26 -4.03 -10.86 6.10
CA PHE A 26 -3.74 -10.89 4.67
C PHE A 26 -2.36 -11.48 4.33
N PRO A 27 -2.24 -12.32 3.29
CA PRO A 27 -0.96 -12.88 2.85
C PRO A 27 -0.06 -11.80 2.22
N ARG A 28 1.19 -11.70 2.69
CA ARG A 28 2.17 -10.68 2.25
C ARG A 28 2.53 -10.84 0.78
N GLU A 29 2.60 -12.06 0.30
CA GLU A 29 2.89 -12.43 -1.09
C GLU A 29 1.82 -11.94 -2.09
N ARG A 30 0.66 -11.51 -1.60
CA ARG A 30 -0.41 -10.92 -2.42
C ARG A 30 -0.47 -9.40 -2.33
N MET A 31 0.53 -8.78 -1.71
CA MET A 31 0.57 -7.34 -1.51
C MET A 31 1.51 -6.66 -2.48
N GLN A 32 1.21 -5.39 -2.73
CA GLN A 32 2.11 -4.49 -3.45
C GLN A 32 2.17 -3.16 -2.73
N VAL A 33 3.32 -2.49 -2.83
CA VAL A 33 3.53 -1.15 -2.28
C VAL A 33 4.43 -0.35 -3.21
N THR A 34 4.16 0.94 -3.38
CA THR A 34 5.06 1.85 -4.10
C THR A 34 6.27 2.20 -3.23
N GLU A 35 7.30 2.80 -3.81
CA GLU A 35 8.38 3.39 -3.02
C GLU A 35 7.82 4.42 -2.03
N ASP A 36 8.38 4.44 -0.82
CA ASP A 36 8.04 5.40 0.23
C ASP A 36 9.02 6.58 0.31
N GLU A 37 10.13 6.51 -0.42
CA GLU A 37 11.13 7.58 -0.55
C GLU A 37 11.42 7.93 -2.02
N THR A 38 11.76 9.19 -2.24
CA THR A 38 12.27 9.72 -3.51
C THR A 38 13.75 9.38 -3.68
N THR A 39 14.29 9.56 -4.88
CA THR A 39 15.72 9.33 -5.19
C THR A 39 16.69 10.18 -4.38
N VAL A 40 16.21 11.26 -3.76
CA VAL A 40 16.99 12.15 -2.88
C VAL A 40 16.72 11.91 -1.39
N GLY A 41 15.97 10.84 -1.04
CA GLY A 41 15.74 10.42 0.34
C GLY A 41 14.63 11.16 1.09
N ASN A 42 13.79 11.92 0.38
CA ASN A 42 12.60 12.55 0.99
C ASN A 42 11.40 11.60 0.92
N PRO A 43 10.49 11.60 1.90
CA PRO A 43 9.22 10.89 1.81
C PRO A 43 8.42 11.27 0.57
N VAL A 44 7.72 10.32 -0.03
CA VAL A 44 6.84 10.58 -1.17
C VAL A 44 5.59 11.38 -0.77
N GLU A 45 5.08 12.18 -1.71
CA GLU A 45 3.83 12.93 -1.52
C GLU A 45 2.56 12.06 -1.58
N SER A 46 2.68 10.90 -2.25
CA SER A 46 1.63 9.90 -2.40
C SER A 46 2.26 8.51 -2.38
N LEU A 47 1.71 7.64 -1.54
CA LEU A 47 2.09 6.25 -1.39
C LEU A 47 0.85 5.39 -1.62
N GLN A 48 0.99 4.37 -2.45
CA GLN A 48 -0.05 3.37 -2.66
C GLN A 48 0.38 2.01 -2.14
N PHE A 49 -0.57 1.29 -1.55
CA PHE A 49 -0.41 -0.10 -1.15
C PHE A 49 -1.66 -0.88 -1.52
N SER A 50 -1.54 -2.19 -1.65
CA SER A 50 -2.68 -3.03 -2.00
C SER A 50 -2.52 -4.46 -1.52
N VAL A 51 -3.63 -5.19 -1.51
CA VAL A 51 -3.67 -6.64 -1.39
C VAL A 51 -4.69 -7.22 -2.36
N ALA A 52 -4.30 -8.26 -3.10
CA ALA A 52 -5.22 -9.05 -3.89
C ALA A 52 -6.10 -9.91 -2.98
N TRP A 53 -7.43 -9.76 -3.11
CA TRP A 53 -8.44 -10.55 -2.43
C TRP A 53 -9.11 -11.49 -3.44
N GLY A 54 -9.04 -12.79 -3.17
CA GLY A 54 -9.51 -13.81 -4.11
C GLY A 54 -8.83 -13.69 -5.47
N ASP A 55 -9.60 -13.91 -6.54
CA ASP A 55 -9.07 -13.99 -7.91
C ASP A 55 -9.49 -12.81 -8.80
N ALA A 56 -10.22 -11.83 -8.26
CA ALA A 56 -10.83 -10.75 -9.05
C ALA A 56 -10.71 -9.35 -8.46
N GLU A 57 -10.43 -9.21 -7.17
CA GLU A 57 -10.49 -7.92 -6.49
C GLU A 57 -9.19 -7.57 -5.77
N CYS A 58 -8.98 -6.26 -5.60
CA CYS A 58 -7.88 -5.67 -4.87
C CYS A 58 -8.44 -4.66 -3.88
N LEU A 59 -8.02 -4.75 -2.62
CA LEU A 59 -8.11 -3.62 -1.72
C LEU A 59 -6.91 -2.72 -1.98
N VAL A 60 -7.15 -1.49 -2.46
CA VAL A 60 -6.11 -0.50 -2.73
C VAL A 60 -6.24 0.64 -1.72
N GLY A 61 -5.13 1.02 -1.10
CA GLY A 61 -5.03 2.16 -0.23
C GLY A 61 -4.07 3.20 -0.78
N GLN A 62 -4.40 4.48 -0.57
CA GLN A 62 -3.53 5.60 -0.88
C GLN A 62 -3.46 6.54 0.32
N VAL A 63 -2.24 7.00 0.61
CA VAL A 63 -1.92 7.93 1.70
C VAL A 63 -0.87 8.92 1.24
N GLY A 64 -0.66 9.97 2.02
CA GLY A 64 0.40 10.95 1.77
C GLY A 64 -0.12 12.39 1.83
N PRO A 65 0.77 13.38 1.98
CA PRO A 65 0.40 14.79 2.07
C PRO A 65 -0.56 15.26 0.97
N SER A 66 -0.33 14.84 -0.27
CA SER A 66 -1.14 15.24 -1.43
C SER A 66 -2.47 14.47 -1.52
N THR A 67 -2.61 13.36 -0.77
CA THR A 67 -3.88 12.62 -0.64
C THR A 67 -4.77 13.20 0.46
N GLY A 68 -4.18 13.78 1.52
CA GLY A 68 -4.92 14.28 2.68
C GLY A 68 -5.29 13.15 3.64
N ASP A 69 -6.59 12.89 3.81
CA ASP A 69 -7.06 11.75 4.57
C ASP A 69 -6.81 10.44 3.82
N PRO A 70 -6.51 9.32 4.51
CA PRO A 70 -6.31 8.03 3.87
C PRO A 70 -7.53 7.59 3.08
N VAL A 71 -7.31 7.17 1.83
CA VAL A 71 -8.36 6.64 0.97
C VAL A 71 -8.13 5.15 0.77
N THR A 72 -9.21 4.38 0.80
CA THR A 72 -9.19 2.96 0.39
C THR A 72 -10.35 2.66 -0.54
N ALA A 73 -10.12 1.86 -1.56
CA ALA A 73 -11.13 1.41 -2.51
C ALA A 73 -10.94 -0.07 -2.84
N VAL A 74 -12.04 -0.74 -3.22
CA VAL A 74 -11.98 -2.06 -3.84
C VAL A 74 -12.00 -1.85 -5.35
N LEU A 75 -10.99 -2.38 -6.04
CA LEU A 75 -10.82 -2.27 -7.49
C LEU A 75 -10.67 -3.67 -8.11
N PRO A 76 -11.00 -3.85 -9.40
CA PRO A 76 -10.69 -5.09 -10.10
C PRO A 76 -9.19 -5.37 -10.12
N GLN A 77 -8.82 -6.65 -10.03
CA GLN A 77 -7.46 -7.11 -10.32
C GLN A 77 -7.09 -6.80 -11.78
N LEU A 78 -5.82 -6.46 -11.97
CA LEU A 78 -5.17 -6.31 -13.26
C LEU A 78 -4.72 -7.68 -13.78
N ALA A 79 -4.16 -7.69 -14.99
CA ALA A 79 -3.51 -8.87 -15.53
C ALA A 79 -2.47 -9.44 -14.54
N GLU A 80 -2.34 -10.77 -14.53
CA GLU A 80 -1.40 -11.51 -13.68
C GLU A 80 -1.67 -11.38 -12.17
N GLY A 81 -2.88 -10.96 -11.78
CA GLY A 81 -3.30 -10.85 -10.38
C GLY A 81 -2.71 -9.65 -9.64
N ARG A 82 -2.19 -8.66 -10.39
CA ARG A 82 -1.66 -7.42 -9.81
C ARG A 82 -2.79 -6.45 -9.44
N CYS A 83 -2.49 -5.53 -8.54
CA CYS A 83 -3.40 -4.51 -8.04
C CYS A 83 -2.97 -3.08 -8.39
N LEU A 84 -1.67 -2.83 -8.56
CA LEU A 84 -1.13 -1.50 -8.86
C LEU A 84 -0.56 -1.42 -10.28
N VAL A 85 -0.75 -0.28 -10.92
CA VAL A 85 -0.12 0.07 -12.19
C VAL A 85 1.24 0.71 -11.93
N GLY A 86 2.24 0.31 -12.72
CA GLY A 86 3.60 0.83 -12.62
C GLY A 86 4.53 -0.08 -11.81
N THR A 87 5.67 0.48 -11.40
CA THR A 87 6.68 -0.24 -10.62
C THR A 87 6.33 -0.22 -9.14
N THR A 88 6.41 -1.38 -8.52
CA THR A 88 6.22 -1.55 -7.06
C THR A 88 7.52 -2.02 -6.45
N ARG A 89 7.75 -1.65 -5.20
CA ARG A 89 8.92 -2.03 -4.45
C ARG A 89 8.82 -3.52 -4.08
N PRO A 90 9.92 -4.31 -4.19
CA PRO A 90 9.96 -5.65 -3.63
C PRO A 90 9.65 -5.67 -2.12
N ILE A 91 8.87 -6.67 -1.70
CA ILE A 91 8.57 -6.93 -0.29
C ILE A 91 9.37 -8.19 0.11
N ASP A 92 10.67 -8.02 0.35
CA ASP A 92 11.67 -9.06 0.63
C ASP A 92 12.03 -9.20 2.12
N TRP A 93 11.14 -8.69 2.97
CA TRP A 93 11.35 -8.44 4.38
C TRP A 93 10.20 -8.95 5.22
#